data_AF-A0A7C5N7U4-F1
#
_entry.id   AF-A0A7C5N7U4-F1
#
_cell.length_a   1.000
_cell.length_b   1.000
_cell.length_c   1.000
_cell.angle_alpha   90.00
_cell.angle_beta   90.00
_cell.angle_gamma   90.00
#
_symmetry.space_group_name_H-M   'P 1'
#
loop_
_entity.id
_entity.type
_entity.pdbx_description
1 polymer ?
#
loop_
_entity_poly.entity_id
_entity_poly.type
_entity_poly.pdbx_seq_one_letter_code
_entity_poly.pdbx_strand_id
1 'polypeptide(L)' 'MVAVPPPLAAAMVWDPPLPAPRRHRLEAATMGHTIKVMGFYDLPTWRERGLSGEAVCTTGPISCVFDA' A
#
# COMPACT_ATOMS: atom_id res chain seq x y z
N MET A 1 -12.73 -18.95 -7.74
CA MET A 1 -11.52 -18.21 -7.35
C MET A 1 -11.97 -16.90 -6.70
N VAL A 2 -11.35 -16.49 -5.58
CA VAL A 2 -11.66 -15.21 -4.94
C VAL A 2 -10.41 -14.36 -5.00
N ALA A 3 -10.49 -13.25 -5.74
CA ALA A 3 -9.36 -12.37 -6.06
C ALA A 3 -9.45 -11.05 -5.29
N VAL A 4 -9.73 -11.14 -3.99
CA VAL A 4 -9.83 -9.98 -3.08
C VAL A 4 -8.84 -10.12 -1.93
N PRO A 5 -8.50 -9.02 -1.22
CA PRO A 5 -7.61 -9.09 -0.06
C PRO A 5 -8.13 -10.03 1.04
N PRO A 6 -7.25 -10.68 1.82
CA PRO A 6 -7.65 -11.65 2.83
C PRO A 6 -8.67 -11.15 3.87
N PRO A 7 -8.58 -9.90 4.40
CA PRO A 7 -9.60 -9.39 5.33
C PRO A 7 -10.99 -9.30 4.69
N LEU A 8 -11.07 -8.94 3.41
CA LEU A 8 -12.34 -8.87 2.71
C LEU A 8 -12.90 -10.27 2.47
N ALA A 9 -12.05 -11.24 2.12
CA ALA A 9 -12.45 -12.64 1.99
C ALA A 9 -12.89 -13.27 3.32
N ALA A 10 -12.28 -12.87 4.45
CA ALA A 10 -12.66 -13.32 5.79
C ALA A 10 -14.07 -12.86 6.20
N ALA A 11 -14.48 -11.67 5.74
CA ALA A 11 -15.80 -11.09 6.01
C ALA A 11 -16.92 -11.68 5.14
N MET A 12 -16.60 -12.46 4.10
CA MET A 12 -17.60 -13.11 3.26
C MET A 12 -18.27 -14.27 4.01
N VAL A 13 -19.54 -14.50 3.72
CA VAL A 13 -20.25 -15.71 4.14
C VAL A 13 -19.84 -16.85 3.20
N TRP A 14 -19.42 -17.97 3.77
CA TRP A 14 -19.02 -19.17 3.04
C TRP A 14 -19.97 -20.31 3.37
N ASP A 15 -20.51 -20.94 2.34
CA ASP A 15 -21.37 -22.13 2.45
C ASP A 15 -20.88 -23.22 1.49
N PRO A 16 -20.36 -24.37 2.00
CA PRO A 16 -20.16 -24.67 3.42
C PRO A 16 -19.10 -23.78 4.07
N PRO A 17 -19.07 -23.66 5.42
CA PRO A 17 -18.07 -22.88 6.12
C PRO A 17 -16.64 -23.28 5.76
N LEU A 18 -15.73 -22.29 5.72
CA LEU A 18 -14.33 -22.57 5.47
C LEU A 18 -13.74 -23.47 6.57
N PRO A 19 -12.87 -24.44 6.20
CA PRO A 19 -12.09 -25.19 7.19
C PRO A 19 -11.29 -24.24 8.08
N ALA A 20 -11.20 -24.55 9.38
CA ALA A 20 -10.56 -23.69 10.38
C ALA A 20 -9.16 -23.18 10.00
N PRO A 21 -8.24 -24.00 9.42
CA PRO A 21 -6.93 -23.50 9.01
C PRO A 21 -6.99 -22.40 7.94
N ARG A 22 -7.97 -22.48 7.04
CA ARG A 22 -8.15 -21.48 5.99
C ARG A 22 -8.76 -20.20 6.55
N ARG A 23 -9.73 -20.33 7.46
CA ARG A 23 -10.34 -19.18 8.15
C ARG A 23 -9.29 -18.39 8.94
N HIS A 24 -8.48 -19.09 9.73
CA HIS A 24 -7.41 -18.48 10.53
C HIS A 24 -6.40 -17.71 9.67
N ARG A 25 -6.00 -18.25 8.51
CA ARG A 25 -5.09 -17.56 7.58
C ARG A 25 -5.66 -16.26 7.01
N LEU A 26 -6.96 -16.21 6.75
CA LEU A 26 -7.61 -15.00 6.23
C LEU A 26 -7.72 -13.92 7.32
N GLU A 27 -8.01 -14.31 8.56
CA GLU A 27 -8.13 -13.40 9.69
C GLU A 27 -6.79 -12.86 10.20
N ALA A 28 -5.72 -13.66 10.12
CA ALA A 28 -4.39 -13.25 10.56
C ALA A 28 -3.66 -12.29 9.59
N ALA A 29 -4.15 -12.16 8.36
CA ALA A 29 -3.50 -11.37 7.31
C ALA A 29 -3.98 -9.91 7.33
N THR A 30 -3.23 -9.04 8.00
CA THR A 30 -3.49 -7.59 8.06
C THR A 30 -2.92 -6.85 6.85
N MET A 31 -3.65 -5.86 6.34
CA MET A 31 -3.17 -4.96 5.29
C MET A 31 -2.33 -3.83 5.88
N GLY A 32 -1.23 -3.46 5.20
CA GLY A 32 -0.43 -2.30 5.57
C GLY A 32 -1.20 -0.98 5.40
N HIS A 33 -0.76 0.06 6.10
CA HIS A 33 -1.31 1.42 6.00
C HIS A 33 -0.34 2.30 5.22
N THR A 34 -0.85 3.05 4.24
CA THR A 34 -0.05 4.00 3.45
C THR A 34 -0.93 5.15 2.95
N ILE A 35 -0.33 6.32 2.73
CA ILE A 35 -0.98 7.50 2.14
C ILE A 35 -0.23 7.85 0.86
N LYS A 36 -0.95 7.94 -0.27
CA LYS A 36 -0.40 8.42 -1.52
C LYS A 36 -0.60 9.92 -1.64
N VAL A 37 0.49 10.67 -1.73
CA VAL A 37 0.49 12.12 -1.91
C VAL A 37 1.06 12.45 -3.29
N MET A 38 0.48 13.44 -3.97
CA MET A 38 0.97 13.96 -5.25
C MET A 38 1.16 15.48 -5.13
N GLY A 39 2.40 15.93 -5.29
CA GLY A 39 2.74 17.35 -5.33
C GLY A 39 2.81 17.82 -6.78
N PHE A 40 2.06 18.87 -7.12
CA PHE A 40 2.09 19.49 -8.44
C PHE A 40 2.81 20.83 -8.34
N TYR A 41 3.74 21.05 -9.25
CA TYR A 41 4.55 22.26 -9.32
C TYR A 41 4.57 22.73 -10.78
N ASP A 42 4.63 24.04 -11.00
CA ASP A 42 4.71 24.59 -12.35
C ASP A 42 5.99 24.16 -13.08
N LEU A 43 7.09 23.99 -12.32
CA LEU A 43 8.39 23.57 -12.83
C LEU A 43 9.06 22.55 -11.88
N PRO A 44 9.72 21.51 -12.41
CA PRO A 44 10.46 20.53 -11.62
C PRO A 44 11.83 21.09 -11.18
N THR A 45 11.84 22.03 -10.23
CA THR A 45 13.05 22.77 -9.80
C THR A 45 14.18 21.89 -9.26
N TRP A 46 13.88 20.67 -8.84
CA TRP A 46 14.89 19.68 -8.46
C TRP A 46 15.81 19.28 -9.63
N ARG A 47 15.30 19.29 -10.87
CA ARG A 47 16.08 18.94 -12.08
C ARG A 47 17.16 19.97 -12.38
N GLU A 48 16.88 21.25 -12.14
CA GLU A 48 17.87 22.35 -12.28
C GLU A 48 19.04 22.18 -11.30
N ARG A 49 18.81 21.49 -10.18
CA ARG A 49 19.82 21.14 -9.19
C ARG A 49 20.50 19.79 -9.46
N GLY A 50 20.24 19.16 -10.60
CA GLY A 50 20.79 17.86 -10.97
C GLY A 50 20.21 16.67 -10.20
N LEU A 51 19.05 16.84 -9.55
CA LEU A 51 18.39 15.78 -8.79
C LEU A 51 17.34 15.07 -9.65
N SER A 52 17.17 13.76 -9.42
CA SER A 52 16.20 12.92 -10.14
C SER A 52 14.74 13.14 -9.70
N GLY A 53 14.53 13.74 -8.53
CA GLY A 53 13.21 13.80 -7.88
C GLY A 53 12.85 12.55 -7.05
N GLU A 54 13.78 11.59 -6.92
CA GLU A 54 13.68 10.49 -5.97
C GLU A 54 14.31 10.87 -4.62
N ALA A 55 13.65 10.50 -3.52
CA ALA A 55 14.19 10.65 -2.18
C ALA A 55 13.75 9.51 -1.28
N VAL A 56 14.65 9.05 -0.40
CA VAL A 56 14.36 8.10 0.68
C VAL A 56 14.63 8.79 2.02
N CYS A 57 13.68 8.71 2.94
CA CYS A 57 13.79 9.31 4.26
C CYS A 57 13.34 8.31 5.34
N THR A 58 14.05 8.24 6.44
CA THR A 58 13.75 7.35 7.58
C THR A 58 13.20 8.08 8.80
N THR A 59 13.29 9.41 8.81
CA THR A 59 12.93 10.27 9.95
C THR A 59 11.76 11.20 9.66
N GLY A 60 11.48 11.47 8.37
CA GLY A 60 10.40 12.32 7.93
C GLY A 60 9.07 11.58 7.75
N PRO A 61 7.97 12.32 7.54
CA PRO A 61 6.63 11.73 7.39
C PRO A 61 6.43 10.99 6.06
N ILE A 62 7.31 11.21 5.08
CA ILE A 62 7.28 10.56 3.77
C ILE A 62 8.54 9.71 3.64
N SER A 63 8.38 8.40 3.51
CA SER A 63 9.50 7.47 3.45
C SER A 63 10.17 7.42 2.07
N CYS A 64 9.36 7.53 1.00
CA CYS A 64 9.85 7.54 -0.39
C CYS A 64 9.07 8.55 -1.22
N VAL A 65 9.77 9.26 -2.11
CA VAL A 65 9.21 10.16 -3.13
C VAL A 65 9.80 9.76 -4.48
N PHE A 66 9.00 9.87 -5.53
CA PHE A 66 9.41 9.62 -6.90
C PHE A 66 8.86 10.73 -7.81
N ASP A 67 9.64 11.13 -8.81
CA ASP A 67 9.16 11.96 -9.92
C ASP A 67 8.35 11.09 -10.89
N ALA A 68 7.38 11.69 -11.58
CA ALA A 68 6.50 11.01 -12.54
C ALA A 68 7.09 10.98 -13.96
#